data_AF-A0A1F6T3U3-F1
#
_entry.id   AF-A0A1F6T3U3-F1
#
_cell.length_a   1.000
_cell.length_b   1.000
_cell.length_c   1.000
_cell.angle_alpha   90.00
_cell.angle_beta   90.00
_cell.angle_gamma   90.00
#
_symmetry.space_group_name_H-M   'P 1'
#
loop_
_entity.id
_entity.type
_entity.pdbx_description
1 polymer ?
#
loop_
_entity_poly.entity_id
_entity_poly.type
_entity_poly.pdbx_seq_one_letter_code
_entity_poly.pdbx_strand_id
1 'polypeptide(L)'
;MNDPAPKAEAEPTVPAYARLTVPLRPVAVSQHGTALDLDQSYPRLAGEPLTINNCASLSENPARYKQHGFHFNADNCIACHACESACSEKNNLPPHLAFRKVGYLEGGSWPDVRRINISMACNHCEDPVCLKGCPTRAYTKYAEYGAVLQDPDICFGCGYCTWVCPYNAPQLDPVKGQVEKCNMCVDRLEQGLKPACVAACLGNALEFGVIEDLPKGHDQMKLAIPGFPDPAISRPNIRFQQVRSLPPSLQRTDGVPIQYQRDSQTGAEFQIKTRLDEARHDWGLDKLSSRENPLVSFTLLSQFVAGAYLLLFLLPFTDASAQTLLAAHPSLHAGLLLGLTGLQAAALALSASHLGKPQRFYRGFNNLRHSWLSREALALSLFFGALGVYTLIITFPALTVWLPHALADALPFLTGAAAAVLGSVAIYCMYRIYRIKARPFWDHWHTGAAFFASALILGSLGVGFLFGIAEWLAGRSPAPGLSLLALPLLSGLMLQAVALAQHQRDLTRRGAEAEVSRMQMLTTYGRTYRARWASLGILALLATSSVLFVPDGIAALVLWGILAVLALVHETVGRALFYVLVTPTTMPGAFFWNNKYFEQHARATGLAHMPQVGVAPETH
;
A
#
# COMPACT_ATOMS: atom_id res chain seq x y z
N MET A 1 18.14 38.67 -19.52
CA MET A 1 19.06 39.28 -18.54
C MET A 1 19.55 38.16 -17.66
N ASN A 2 20.79 37.74 -17.89
CA ASN A 2 21.45 36.68 -17.13
C ASN A 2 21.98 37.31 -15.85
N ASP A 3 21.31 37.08 -14.72
CA ASP A 3 21.95 37.26 -13.44
C ASP A 3 22.89 36.06 -13.21
N PRO A 4 24.19 36.29 -12.94
CA PRO A 4 25.07 35.21 -12.55
C PRO A 4 24.59 34.64 -11.20
N ALA A 5 24.56 33.31 -11.09
CA ALA A 5 24.33 32.64 -9.82
C ALA A 5 25.24 33.26 -8.75
N PRO A 6 24.72 33.57 -7.55
CA PRO A 6 25.53 34.17 -6.49
C PRO A 6 26.73 33.25 -6.24
N LYS A 7 27.94 33.79 -6.41
CA LYS A 7 29.17 33.14 -5.94
C LYS A 7 28.95 32.82 -4.47
N ALA A 8 29.22 31.58 -4.07
CA ALA A 8 29.22 31.17 -2.67
C ALA A 8 30.06 32.17 -1.87
N GLU A 9 29.39 33.07 -1.14
CA GLU A 9 30.03 33.90 -0.14
C GLU A 9 30.73 32.95 0.82
N ALA A 10 31.98 33.26 1.18
CA ALA A 10 32.74 32.47 2.14
C ALA A 10 31.87 32.27 3.39
N GLU A 11 31.46 31.02 3.63
CA GLU A 11 30.52 30.70 4.70
C GLU A 11 31.02 31.30 6.02
N PRO A 12 30.15 31.97 6.82
CA PRO A 12 30.50 32.33 8.17
C PRO A 12 31.02 31.08 8.88
N THR A 13 32.17 31.20 9.55
CA THR A 13 32.95 30.07 10.10
C THR A 13 32.05 28.99 10.69
N VAL A 14 31.78 27.94 9.91
CA VAL A 14 30.84 26.90 10.32
C VAL A 14 31.43 26.21 11.56
N PRO A 15 30.70 26.16 12.69
CA PRO A 15 31.21 25.59 13.93
C PRO A 15 31.68 24.15 13.74
N ALA A 16 32.76 23.77 14.43
CA ALA A 16 33.37 22.44 14.28
C ALA A 16 32.38 21.29 14.52
N TYR A 17 31.42 21.45 15.44
CA TYR A 17 30.40 20.43 15.73
C TYR A 17 29.43 20.17 14.57
N ALA A 18 29.30 21.12 13.64
CA ALA A 18 28.41 21.02 12.48
C ALA A 18 29.07 20.33 11.28
N ARG A 19 30.39 20.03 11.35
CA ARG A 19 31.13 19.31 10.31
C ARG A 19 31.02 17.80 10.49
N LEU A 20 31.03 17.09 9.37
CA LEU A 20 30.99 15.62 9.36
C LEU A 20 32.36 15.06 9.81
N THR A 21 32.36 14.27 10.88
CA THR A 21 33.57 13.58 11.36
C THR A 21 33.57 12.16 10.85
N VAL A 22 34.61 11.74 10.11
CA VAL A 22 34.65 10.42 9.46
C VAL A 22 35.84 9.61 9.98
N PRO A 23 35.64 8.61 10.85
CA PRO A 23 36.65 7.59 11.06
C PRO A 23 36.75 6.71 9.82
N LEU A 24 37.96 6.44 9.35
CA LEU A 24 38.20 5.55 8.20
C LEU A 24 38.47 4.13 8.68
N ARG A 25 37.50 3.23 8.52
CA ARG A 25 37.72 1.78 8.60
C ARG A 25 37.28 1.10 7.31
N PRO A 26 38.09 0.22 6.71
CA PRO A 26 37.68 -0.57 5.56
C PRO A 26 36.66 -1.62 6.01
N VAL A 27 35.50 -1.66 5.34
CA VAL A 27 34.46 -2.67 5.54
C VAL A 27 34.08 -3.21 4.17
N ALA A 28 34.33 -4.49 3.93
CA ALA A 28 34.11 -5.13 2.62
C ALA A 28 32.67 -5.63 2.42
N VAL A 29 31.95 -5.86 3.50
CA VAL A 29 30.60 -6.44 3.49
C VAL A 29 29.72 -5.65 4.45
N SER A 30 28.52 -5.30 4.01
CA SER A 30 27.52 -4.71 4.88
C SER A 30 27.21 -5.69 6.01
N GLN A 31 26.77 -5.19 7.15
CA GLN A 31 26.32 -6.03 8.26
C GLN A 31 25.16 -7.00 7.90
N HIS A 32 24.53 -6.83 6.74
CA HIS A 32 23.48 -7.73 6.24
C HIS A 32 24.02 -8.79 5.26
N GLY A 33 25.35 -8.87 5.11
CA GLY A 33 26.02 -9.83 4.24
C GLY A 33 26.09 -9.41 2.77
N THR A 34 25.77 -8.16 2.43
CA THR A 34 25.84 -7.67 1.06
C THR A 34 27.22 -7.11 0.79
N ALA A 35 27.90 -7.54 -0.28
CA ALA A 35 29.16 -6.93 -0.69
C ALA A 35 28.94 -5.42 -0.90
N LEU A 36 29.68 -4.60 -0.14
CA LEU A 36 29.68 -3.16 -0.36
C LEU A 36 30.57 -2.96 -1.57
N ASP A 37 29.95 -2.71 -2.72
CA ASP A 37 30.67 -2.40 -3.95
C ASP A 37 31.27 -1.00 -3.80
N LEU A 38 32.44 -0.94 -3.20
CA LEU A 38 33.19 0.30 -2.95
C LEU A 38 33.76 0.87 -4.25
N ASP A 39 33.66 0.14 -5.36
CA ASP A 39 34.27 0.49 -6.62
C ASP A 39 33.53 -0.21 -7.79
N GLN A 40 32.72 0.56 -8.55
CA GLN A 40 32.46 0.37 -10.00
C GLN A 40 31.04 0.01 -10.54
N SER A 41 29.98 -0.26 -9.77
CA SER A 41 28.67 -0.62 -10.40
C SER A 41 27.77 0.53 -10.91
N TYR A 42 28.10 1.81 -10.69
CA TYR A 42 27.26 2.95 -11.12
C TYR A 42 28.03 4.06 -11.88
N PRO A 43 28.58 3.76 -13.07
CA PRO A 43 29.57 4.63 -13.71
C PRO A 43 29.01 5.86 -14.42
N ARG A 44 27.69 6.11 -14.45
CA ARG A 44 27.14 7.19 -15.29
C ARG A 44 27.25 8.60 -14.70
N LEU A 45 27.35 8.73 -13.38
CA LEU A 45 27.35 10.02 -12.65
C LEU A 45 28.40 10.11 -11.54
N ALA A 46 29.29 9.12 -11.42
CA ALA A 46 30.31 9.11 -10.38
C ALA A 46 31.24 10.32 -10.52
N GLY A 47 31.33 11.14 -9.47
CA GLY A 47 32.12 12.38 -9.48
C GLY A 47 31.39 13.62 -9.97
N GLU A 48 30.16 13.52 -10.48
CA GLU A 48 29.30 14.68 -10.76
C GLU A 48 28.50 15.06 -9.51
N PRO A 49 28.54 16.32 -9.05
CA PRO A 49 27.79 16.74 -7.87
C PRO A 49 26.30 16.76 -8.18
N LEU A 50 25.48 16.08 -7.36
CA LEU A 50 24.03 16.21 -7.50
C LEU A 50 23.62 17.62 -7.09
N THR A 51 23.06 18.39 -8.01
CA THR A 51 22.53 19.71 -7.69
C THR A 51 21.18 19.56 -6.98
N ILE A 52 21.20 19.44 -5.65
CA ILE A 52 20.00 19.46 -4.80
C ILE A 52 19.91 20.83 -4.15
N ASN A 53 18.75 21.49 -4.25
CA ASN A 53 18.52 22.82 -3.68
C ASN A 53 19.61 23.84 -4.11
N ASN A 54 20.04 23.81 -5.38
CA ASN A 54 21.08 24.67 -5.96
C ASN A 54 22.49 24.51 -5.35
N CYS A 55 22.78 23.41 -4.66
CA CYS A 55 24.13 23.11 -4.18
C CYS A 55 24.85 22.12 -5.12
N ALA A 56 25.94 22.55 -5.76
CA ALA A 56 26.74 21.74 -6.68
C ALA A 56 28.18 21.49 -6.19
N SER A 57 28.47 21.69 -4.90
CA SER A 57 29.80 21.39 -4.35
C SER A 57 30.05 19.88 -4.33
N LEU A 58 31.32 19.49 -4.46
CA LEU A 58 31.76 18.11 -4.26
C LEU A 58 32.47 18.03 -2.91
N SER A 59 32.04 17.12 -2.05
CA SER A 59 32.71 16.90 -0.76
C SER A 59 34.00 16.09 -0.94
N GLU A 60 35.07 16.48 -0.26
CA GLU A 60 36.33 15.71 -0.16
C GLU A 60 36.25 14.51 0.80
N ASN A 61 35.05 14.14 1.28
CA ASN A 61 34.86 13.03 2.21
C ASN A 61 35.35 11.69 1.61
N PRO A 62 36.40 11.07 2.19
CA PRO A 62 36.95 9.80 1.69
C PRO A 62 35.98 8.61 1.86
N ALA A 63 34.94 8.74 2.68
CA ALA A 63 33.89 7.73 2.84
C ALA A 63 32.68 7.96 1.94
N ARG A 64 32.69 8.94 1.03
CA ARG A 64 31.51 9.35 0.22
C ARG A 64 30.72 8.18 -0.39
N TYR A 65 31.36 7.13 -0.87
CA TYR A 65 30.69 5.97 -1.50
C TYR A 65 30.34 4.82 -0.54
N LYS A 66 30.41 5.03 0.77
CA LYS A 66 29.97 4.06 1.78
C LYS A 66 28.53 4.28 2.18
N GLN A 67 27.89 3.23 2.72
CA GLN A 67 26.55 3.33 3.27
C GLN A 67 26.57 4.18 4.54
N HIS A 68 25.93 5.34 4.49
CA HIS A 68 25.72 6.18 5.66
C HIS A 68 24.36 5.93 6.30
N GLY A 69 24.23 6.34 7.55
CA GLY A 69 22.97 6.28 8.28
C GLY A 69 23.01 7.04 9.59
N PHE A 70 21.94 6.92 10.35
CA PHE A 70 21.80 7.58 11.65
C PHE A 70 22.19 6.64 12.79
N HIS A 71 22.89 7.17 13.79
CA HIS A 71 23.10 6.51 15.07
C HIS A 71 22.27 7.25 16.11
N PHE A 72 21.27 6.57 16.69
CA PHE A 72 20.35 7.14 17.65
C PHE A 72 20.61 6.61 19.05
N ASN A 73 21.05 7.46 19.96
CA ASN A 73 21.15 7.18 21.37
C ASN A 73 19.85 7.56 22.08
N ALA A 74 19.00 6.56 22.34
CA ALA A 74 17.70 6.75 22.97
C ALA A 74 17.81 7.23 24.42
N ASP A 75 18.92 6.92 25.11
CA ASP A 75 19.15 7.34 26.50
C ASP A 75 19.40 8.85 26.63
N ASN A 76 19.93 9.46 25.57
CA ASN A 76 20.26 10.88 25.53
C ASN A 76 19.12 11.75 24.95
N CYS A 77 18.13 11.13 24.29
CA CYS A 77 17.05 11.88 23.68
C CYS A 77 16.12 12.46 24.75
N ILE A 78 16.08 13.78 24.86
CA ILE A 78 15.20 14.51 25.80
C ILE A 78 13.86 14.93 25.17
N ALA A 79 13.61 14.56 23.91
CA ALA A 79 12.44 14.98 23.14
C ALA A 79 12.19 16.49 23.11
N CYS A 80 13.23 17.28 22.83
CA CYS A 80 13.10 18.74 22.68
C CYS A 80 12.54 19.18 21.31
N HIS A 81 12.31 18.25 20.38
CA HIS A 81 11.83 18.50 19.01
C HIS A 81 12.71 19.39 18.12
N ALA A 82 13.87 19.85 18.60
CA ALA A 82 14.81 20.64 17.81
C ALA A 82 15.22 19.97 16.48
N CYS A 83 15.35 18.64 16.46
CA CYS A 83 15.67 17.88 15.25
C CYS A 83 14.52 17.84 14.24
N GLU A 84 13.26 17.98 14.66
CA GLU A 84 12.09 18.09 13.79
C GLU A 84 12.04 19.49 13.17
N SER A 85 12.14 20.54 14.00
CA SER A 85 12.13 21.93 13.55
C SER A 85 13.28 22.20 12.58
N ALA A 86 14.51 21.82 12.92
CA ALA A 86 15.66 22.00 12.03
C ALA A 86 15.52 21.23 10.71
N CYS A 87 14.89 20.05 10.73
CA CYS A 87 14.62 19.30 9.50
C CYS A 87 13.54 19.98 8.65
N SER A 88 12.53 20.58 9.29
CA SER A 88 11.42 21.24 8.61
C SER A 88 11.87 22.55 7.98
N GLU A 89 12.57 23.41 8.74
CA GLU A 89 13.16 24.66 8.25
C GLU A 89 14.11 24.39 7.08
N LYS A 90 15.08 23.47 7.24
CA LYS A 90 16.07 23.17 6.21
C LYS A 90 15.44 22.70 4.89
N ASN A 91 14.33 21.98 4.94
CA ASN A 91 13.67 21.43 3.75
C ASN A 91 12.43 22.25 3.33
N ASN A 92 12.18 23.39 3.98
CA ASN A 92 11.02 24.24 3.75
C ASN A 92 9.70 23.43 3.74
N LEU A 93 9.51 22.61 4.77
CA LEU A 93 8.35 21.73 4.84
C LEU A 93 7.08 22.51 5.21
N PRO A 94 5.96 22.25 4.54
CA PRO A 94 4.68 22.78 4.98
C PRO A 94 4.26 22.11 6.31
N PRO A 95 3.37 22.75 7.09
CA PRO A 95 3.00 22.26 8.41
C PRO A 95 2.36 20.88 8.45
N HIS A 96 1.87 20.30 7.34
CA HIS A 96 1.29 18.95 7.31
C HIS A 96 2.31 17.84 6.98
N LEU A 97 3.59 18.19 6.77
CA LEU A 97 4.66 17.24 6.50
C LEU A 97 5.75 17.32 7.58
N ALA A 98 6.29 16.17 7.97
CA ALA A 98 7.42 16.11 8.89
C ALA A 98 8.35 14.95 8.53
N PHE A 99 9.52 15.26 7.98
CA PHE A 99 10.50 14.24 7.54
C PHE A 99 11.20 13.52 8.70
N ARG A 100 11.27 14.15 9.87
CA ARG A 100 11.74 13.58 11.13
C ARG A 100 10.68 13.81 12.20
N LYS A 101 10.47 12.81 13.05
CA LYS A 101 9.42 12.77 14.08
C LYS A 101 9.97 12.14 15.36
N VAL A 102 9.48 12.59 16.52
CA VAL A 102 9.83 12.12 17.86
C VAL A 102 8.59 11.48 18.48
N GLY A 103 8.61 10.16 18.59
CA GLY A 103 7.58 9.38 19.28
C GLY A 103 7.98 8.99 20.70
N TYR A 104 7.03 8.47 21.45
CA TYR A 104 7.23 8.08 22.84
C TYR A 104 6.67 6.68 23.14
N LEU A 105 7.40 5.93 23.97
CA LEU A 105 6.83 4.82 24.72
C LEU A 105 6.94 5.11 26.22
N GLU A 106 5.92 4.74 26.96
CA GLU A 106 5.85 4.95 28.40
C GLU A 106 5.55 3.65 29.12
N GLY A 107 6.02 3.50 30.34
CA GLY A 107 5.79 2.29 31.13
C GLY A 107 6.24 2.43 32.57
N GLY A 108 6.03 1.38 33.35
CA GLY A 108 6.18 1.43 34.80
C GLY A 108 4.91 1.94 35.50
N SER A 109 4.99 2.04 36.81
CA SER A 109 3.88 2.47 37.67
C SER A 109 4.39 3.51 38.66
N TRP A 110 3.54 4.44 39.08
CA TRP A 110 3.89 5.44 40.08
C TRP A 110 4.53 4.78 41.33
N PRO A 111 5.68 5.30 41.83
CA PRO A 111 6.40 6.49 41.39
C PRO A 111 7.49 6.27 40.32
N ASP A 112 7.73 5.03 39.86
CA ASP A 112 8.80 4.68 38.89
C ASP A 112 8.25 4.54 37.45
N VAL A 113 7.74 5.65 36.93
CA VAL A 113 7.32 5.74 35.52
C VAL A 113 8.52 6.14 34.66
N ARG A 114 8.70 5.47 33.53
CA ARG A 114 9.78 5.72 32.57
C ARG A 114 9.20 5.99 31.19
N ARG A 115 9.89 6.87 30.45
CA ARG A 115 9.60 7.17 29.05
C ARG A 115 10.86 6.98 28.22
N ILE A 116 10.71 6.36 27.05
CA ILE A 116 11.73 6.33 26.00
C ILE A 116 11.26 7.23 24.87
N ASN A 117 12.14 8.13 24.45
CA ASN A 117 11.92 9.07 23.36
C ASN A 117 12.60 8.53 22.11
N ILE A 118 11.90 8.49 20.98
CA ILE A 118 12.39 7.87 19.75
C ILE A 118 12.31 8.85 18.59
N SER A 119 13.46 9.40 18.17
CA SER A 119 13.56 10.28 17.01
C SER A 119 13.82 9.47 15.74
N MET A 120 12.93 9.56 14.77
CA MET A 120 12.97 8.76 13.55
C MET A 120 12.81 9.60 12.29
N ALA A 121 13.48 9.20 11.23
CA ALA A 121 13.35 9.75 9.88
C ALA A 121 13.39 8.60 8.86
N CYS A 122 13.60 8.90 7.57
CA CYS A 122 13.93 7.85 6.60
C CYS A 122 15.25 7.16 6.98
N ASN A 123 15.25 5.84 7.00
CA ASN A 123 16.45 5.04 7.31
C ASN A 123 17.34 4.77 6.10
N HIS A 124 17.03 5.35 4.92
CA HIS A 124 17.78 5.19 3.67
C HIS A 124 18.28 3.76 3.45
N CYS A 125 17.32 2.83 3.49
CA CYS A 125 17.58 1.41 3.73
C CYS A 125 18.49 0.76 2.68
N GLU A 126 19.14 -0.33 3.08
CA GLU A 126 19.93 -1.15 2.20
C GLU A 126 19.06 -1.74 1.08
N ASP A 127 17.91 -2.31 1.46
CA ASP A 127 16.91 -2.88 0.56
C ASP A 127 15.61 -2.03 0.54
N PRO A 128 15.59 -0.90 -0.20
CA PRO A 128 14.49 0.05 -0.13
C PRO A 128 13.20 -0.48 -0.74
N VAL A 129 12.28 -0.93 0.12
CA VAL A 129 10.93 -1.35 -0.27
C VAL A 129 10.12 -0.24 -0.96
N CYS A 130 10.35 1.03 -0.62
CA CYS A 130 9.72 2.17 -1.29
C CYS A 130 10.13 2.30 -2.76
N LEU A 131 11.39 1.99 -3.09
CA LEU A 131 11.89 1.97 -4.47
C LEU A 131 11.25 0.82 -5.26
N LYS A 132 11.20 -0.38 -4.66
CA LYS A 132 10.53 -1.53 -5.27
C LYS A 132 9.04 -1.28 -5.48
N GLY A 133 8.39 -0.61 -4.53
CA GLY A 133 6.97 -0.27 -4.62
C GLY A 133 6.68 0.75 -5.71
N CYS A 134 7.49 1.80 -5.84
CA CYS A 134 7.22 2.93 -6.74
C CYS A 134 7.07 2.50 -8.21
N PRO A 135 5.92 2.72 -8.86
CA PRO A 135 5.71 2.29 -10.24
C PRO A 135 6.43 3.19 -11.26
N THR A 136 6.71 4.46 -10.90
CA THR A 136 7.29 5.45 -11.82
C THR A 136 8.81 5.47 -11.88
N ARG A 137 9.47 4.72 -10.99
CA ARG A 137 10.91 4.86 -10.70
C ARG A 137 11.29 6.26 -10.19
N ALA A 138 10.40 6.91 -9.45
CA ALA A 138 10.71 8.16 -8.76
C ALA A 138 11.69 8.00 -7.59
N TYR A 139 12.17 6.79 -7.30
CA TYR A 139 13.14 6.54 -6.24
C TYR A 139 14.42 6.00 -6.83
N THR A 140 15.53 6.53 -6.34
CA THR A 140 16.88 6.09 -6.70
C THR A 140 17.64 5.82 -5.42
N LYS A 141 18.37 4.71 -5.38
CA LYS A 141 19.41 4.52 -4.37
C LYS A 141 20.69 5.13 -4.92
N TYR A 142 21.05 6.29 -4.38
CA TYR A 142 22.22 7.05 -4.77
C TYR A 142 23.48 6.33 -4.26
N ALA A 143 24.53 6.27 -5.08
CA ALA A 143 25.75 5.54 -4.75
C ALA A 143 26.48 6.25 -3.62
N GLU A 144 26.53 7.57 -3.69
CA GLU A 144 27.05 8.45 -2.66
C GLU A 144 26.15 8.40 -1.43
N TYR A 145 26.79 8.19 -0.29
CA TYR A 145 26.22 8.05 1.04
C TYR A 145 25.22 6.88 1.18
N GLY A 146 24.96 6.11 0.11
CA GLY A 146 23.89 5.11 0.06
C GLY A 146 22.50 5.72 0.24
N ALA A 147 22.31 6.99 -0.12
CA ALA A 147 21.07 7.72 0.13
C ALA A 147 19.95 7.25 -0.80
N VAL A 148 18.85 6.76 -0.24
CA VAL A 148 17.61 6.58 -1.03
C VAL A 148 16.99 7.97 -1.25
N LEU A 149 16.90 8.44 -2.49
CA LEU A 149 16.33 9.74 -2.86
C LEU A 149 15.00 9.55 -3.58
N GLN A 150 14.12 10.55 -3.50
CA GLN A 150 12.86 10.57 -4.21
C GLN A 150 12.76 11.84 -5.05
N ASP A 151 12.35 11.68 -6.29
CA ASP A 151 12.24 12.72 -7.29
C ASP A 151 10.76 13.17 -7.43
N PRO A 152 10.42 14.41 -7.03
CA PRO A 152 9.06 14.94 -7.12
C PRO A 152 8.58 15.20 -8.56
N ASP A 153 9.49 15.40 -9.50
CA ASP A 153 9.20 15.61 -10.91
C ASP A 153 8.84 14.31 -11.63
N ILE A 154 9.36 13.18 -11.15
CA ILE A 154 8.95 11.84 -11.61
C ILE A 154 7.69 11.35 -10.91
N CYS A 155 7.49 11.78 -9.66
CA CYS A 155 6.35 11.39 -8.86
C CYS A 155 5.01 11.87 -9.43
N PHE A 156 4.01 11.02 -9.26
CA PHE A 156 2.61 11.25 -9.64
C PHE A 156 1.62 11.01 -8.49
N GLY A 157 2.13 10.84 -7.27
CA GLY A 157 1.30 10.85 -6.06
C GLY A 157 0.48 9.59 -5.79
N CYS A 158 0.80 8.41 -6.34
CA CYS A 158 0.03 7.18 -6.07
C CYS A 158 0.02 6.71 -4.60
N GLY A 159 0.89 7.24 -3.74
CA GLY A 159 0.93 6.89 -2.31
C GLY A 159 1.41 5.46 -1.97
N TYR A 160 1.56 4.54 -2.92
CA TYR A 160 1.90 3.14 -2.63
C TYR A 160 3.21 2.97 -1.84
N CYS A 161 4.18 3.86 -2.02
CA CYS A 161 5.42 3.89 -1.23
C CYS A 161 5.20 4.16 0.28
N THR A 162 4.10 4.81 0.67
CA THR A 162 3.73 5.03 2.08
C THR A 162 3.19 3.75 2.72
N TRP A 163 2.60 2.84 1.93
CA TRP A 163 2.10 1.55 2.43
C TRP A 163 3.21 0.53 2.64
N VAL A 164 4.18 0.48 1.72
CA VAL A 164 5.27 -0.49 1.80
C VAL A 164 6.34 -0.11 2.81
N CYS A 165 6.47 1.17 3.17
CA CYS A 165 7.46 1.62 4.14
C CYS A 165 7.01 1.32 5.59
N PRO A 166 7.76 0.52 6.36
CA PRO A 166 7.41 0.21 7.75
C PRO A 166 7.68 1.39 8.71
N TYR A 167 8.35 2.45 8.24
CA TYR A 167 8.71 3.61 9.06
C TYR A 167 7.82 4.83 8.81
N ASN A 168 6.86 4.71 7.88
CA ASN A 168 6.02 5.82 7.39
C ASN A 168 6.84 7.07 7.00
N ALA A 169 8.04 6.84 6.43
CA ALA A 169 8.96 7.91 6.06
C ALA A 169 8.53 8.68 4.79
N PRO A 170 8.04 8.02 3.72
CA PRO A 170 7.36 8.69 2.63
C PRO A 170 6.00 9.24 3.08
N GLN A 171 5.73 10.51 2.78
CA GLN A 171 4.49 11.19 3.12
C GLN A 171 3.89 11.79 1.85
N LEU A 172 2.61 11.49 1.61
CA LEU A 172 1.88 12.09 0.50
C LEU A 172 1.50 13.52 0.88
N ASP A 173 1.95 14.49 0.10
CA ASP A 173 1.50 15.87 0.15
C ASP A 173 0.17 15.98 -0.63
N PRO A 174 -0.98 16.17 0.05
CA PRO A 174 -2.26 16.31 -0.62
C PRO A 174 -2.34 17.62 -1.44
N VAL A 175 -1.56 18.64 -1.10
CA VAL A 175 -1.58 19.94 -1.78
C VAL A 175 -0.81 19.87 -3.10
N LYS A 176 0.40 19.29 -3.08
CA LYS A 176 1.24 19.18 -4.29
C LYS A 176 0.95 17.92 -5.12
N GLY A 177 0.12 17.01 -4.63
CA GLY A 177 -0.18 15.75 -5.32
C GLY A 177 1.04 14.84 -5.52
N GLN A 178 2.01 14.89 -4.60
CA GLN A 178 3.25 14.12 -4.70
C GLN A 178 3.68 13.58 -3.35
N VAL A 179 4.44 12.49 -3.36
CA VAL A 179 5.07 11.99 -2.14
C VAL A 179 6.40 12.69 -1.94
N GLU A 180 6.72 13.02 -0.70
CA GLU A 180 8.00 13.58 -0.27
C GLU A 180 8.56 12.80 0.93
N LYS A 181 9.87 12.92 1.18
CA LYS A 181 10.54 12.32 2.34
C LYS A 181 11.90 12.95 2.60
N CYS A 182 12.47 12.64 3.78
CA CYS A 182 13.86 12.92 4.12
C CYS A 182 14.82 12.55 2.97
N ASN A 183 15.69 13.50 2.62
CA ASN A 183 16.71 13.37 1.57
C ASN A 183 18.13 13.17 2.14
N MET A 184 18.25 12.72 3.39
CA MET A 184 19.52 12.58 4.13
C MET A 184 20.33 13.89 4.28
N CYS A 185 19.78 15.04 3.88
CA CYS A 185 20.53 16.28 3.69
C CYS A 185 21.77 16.09 2.80
N VAL A 186 21.64 15.35 1.68
CA VAL A 186 22.75 15.14 0.72
C VAL A 186 23.39 16.46 0.29
N ASP A 187 22.60 17.52 0.09
CA ASP A 187 23.08 18.89 -0.16
C ASP A 187 24.09 19.39 0.91
N ARG A 188 23.85 19.09 2.18
CA ARG A 188 24.78 19.43 3.28
C ARG A 188 25.98 18.50 3.32
N LEU A 189 25.77 17.20 3.07
CA LEU A 189 26.84 16.21 3.05
C LEU A 189 27.88 16.52 1.96
N GLU A 190 27.42 17.03 0.81
CA GLU A 190 28.26 17.49 -0.29
C GLU A 190 29.13 18.72 0.05
N GLN A 191 28.82 19.41 1.15
CA GLN A 191 29.64 20.50 1.72
C GLN A 191 30.47 20.03 2.92
N GLY A 192 30.49 18.73 3.23
CA GLY A 192 31.15 18.19 4.42
C GLY A 192 30.43 18.54 5.74
N LEU A 193 29.17 18.96 5.68
CA LEU A 193 28.36 19.31 6.84
C LEU A 193 27.49 18.14 7.30
N LYS A 194 27.23 18.05 8.61
CA LYS A 194 26.26 17.09 9.15
C LYS A 194 24.83 17.43 8.70
N PRO A 195 23.92 16.44 8.63
CA PRO A 195 22.49 16.71 8.44
C PRO A 195 21.94 17.69 9.48
N ALA A 196 21.01 18.56 9.08
CA ALA A 196 20.52 19.66 9.94
C ALA A 196 19.95 19.17 11.29
N CYS A 197 19.21 18.08 11.26
CA CYS A 197 18.66 17.42 12.46
C CYS A 197 19.72 16.92 13.45
N VAL A 198 20.90 16.54 12.97
CA VAL A 198 22.01 16.04 13.79
C VAL A 198 22.74 17.24 14.39
N ALA A 199 23.02 18.25 13.58
CA ALA A 199 23.64 19.50 14.04
C ALA A 199 22.79 20.23 15.10
N ALA A 200 21.46 20.10 15.05
CA ALA A 200 20.53 20.71 16.01
C ALA A 200 20.27 19.85 17.27
N CYS A 201 20.86 18.66 17.40
CA CYS A 201 20.53 17.74 18.48
C CYS A 201 21.17 18.16 19.82
N LEU A 202 20.42 18.87 20.66
CA LEU A 202 20.90 19.37 21.96
C LEU A 202 21.39 18.27 22.91
N GLY A 203 20.78 17.09 22.86
CA GLY A 203 21.14 15.96 23.72
C GLY A 203 22.31 15.12 23.21
N ASN A 204 22.87 15.41 22.03
CA ASN A 204 23.78 14.49 21.32
C ASN A 204 23.19 13.07 21.21
N ALA A 205 21.88 13.00 21.00
CA ALA A 205 21.14 11.76 20.83
C ALA A 205 21.18 11.26 19.38
N LEU A 206 21.50 12.13 18.43
CA LEU A 206 21.63 11.80 17.01
C LEU A 206 23.08 12.00 16.59
N GLU A 207 23.64 11.00 15.94
CA GLU A 207 24.84 11.12 15.15
C GLU A 207 24.66 10.57 13.74
N PHE A 208 25.57 10.93 12.85
CA PHE A 208 25.55 10.54 11.44
C PHE A 208 26.94 10.20 10.93
N GLY A 209 27.04 9.12 10.18
CA GLY A 209 28.29 8.61 9.64
C GLY A 209 28.10 7.32 8.85
N VAL A 210 29.21 6.64 8.58
CA VAL A 210 29.22 5.29 8.00
C VAL A 210 28.56 4.35 8.99
N ILE A 211 27.57 3.59 8.52
CA ILE A 211 26.62 2.93 9.43
C ILE A 211 27.21 1.71 10.15
N GLU A 212 28.34 1.20 9.66
CA GLU A 212 29.11 0.13 10.27
C GLU A 212 30.07 0.62 11.36
N ASP A 213 30.35 1.93 11.42
CA ASP A 213 31.27 2.50 12.40
C ASP A 213 30.55 2.83 13.71
N LEU A 214 31.12 2.39 14.84
CA LEU A 214 30.65 2.79 16.16
C LEU A 214 31.06 4.26 16.41
N PRO A 215 30.11 5.20 16.57
CA PRO A 215 30.45 6.59 16.83
C PRO A 215 31.19 6.74 18.16
N LYS A 216 32.05 7.74 18.28
CA LYS A 216 32.74 8.03 19.54
C LYS A 216 31.71 8.32 20.65
N GLY A 217 31.89 7.72 21.82
CA GLY A 217 30.98 7.87 22.95
C GLY A 217 29.72 7.00 22.89
N HIS A 218 29.62 6.10 21.89
CA HIS A 218 28.62 5.05 21.87
C HIS A 218 29.23 3.72 22.31
N ASP A 219 28.43 2.92 23.01
CA ASP A 219 28.78 1.56 23.48
C ASP A 219 28.06 0.47 22.70
N GLN A 220 26.98 0.82 21.97
CA GLN A 220 26.09 -0.13 21.30
C GLN A 220 25.68 0.32 19.90
N MET A 221 25.42 -0.66 19.03
CA MET A 221 24.84 -0.49 17.68
C MET A 221 23.71 -1.49 17.44
N LYS A 222 22.67 -1.45 18.26
CA LYS A 222 21.50 -2.33 18.10
C LYS A 222 20.78 -2.02 16.77
N LEU A 223 20.23 -3.05 16.13
CA LEU A 223 19.41 -2.92 14.91
C LEU A 223 17.97 -2.47 15.19
N ALA A 224 17.50 -2.69 16.41
CA ALA A 224 16.15 -2.37 16.84
C ALA A 224 16.13 -2.01 18.34
N ILE A 225 15.09 -1.29 18.73
CA ILE A 225 14.68 -1.00 20.10
C ILE A 225 13.17 -1.28 20.20
N PRO A 226 12.57 -1.32 21.41
CA PRO A 226 11.13 -1.48 21.54
C PRO A 226 10.37 -0.45 20.68
N GLY A 227 9.37 -0.92 19.94
CA GLY A 227 8.62 -0.11 18.98
C GLY A 227 9.23 0.05 17.60
N PHE A 228 10.47 -0.42 17.36
CA PHE A 228 11.05 -0.41 16.03
C PHE A 228 10.51 -1.58 15.18
N PRO A 229 10.04 -1.34 13.94
CA PRO A 229 9.60 -2.40 13.03
C PRO A 229 10.72 -3.40 12.70
N ASP A 230 10.33 -4.63 12.35
CA ASP A 230 11.26 -5.69 11.96
C ASP A 230 12.29 -5.22 10.91
N PRO A 231 13.59 -5.17 11.25
CA PRO A 231 14.64 -4.77 10.33
C PRO A 231 14.73 -5.64 9.08
N ALA A 232 14.28 -6.91 9.12
CA ALA A 232 14.35 -7.83 8.00
C ALA A 232 13.45 -7.43 6.81
N ILE A 233 12.49 -6.52 7.01
CA ILE A 233 11.59 -6.04 5.95
C ILE A 233 12.35 -5.22 4.90
N SER A 234 13.28 -4.36 5.34
CA SER A 234 13.94 -3.39 4.45
C SER A 234 15.43 -3.18 4.70
N ARG A 235 16.01 -3.81 5.73
CA ARG A 235 17.43 -3.67 6.13
C ARG A 235 17.82 -2.20 6.34
N PRO A 236 17.31 -1.55 7.40
CA PRO A 236 17.44 -0.11 7.60
C PRO A 236 18.86 0.32 8.01
N ASN A 237 19.29 1.51 7.55
CA ASN A 237 20.56 2.12 7.95
C ASN A 237 20.36 3.09 9.11
N ILE A 238 19.96 2.52 10.24
CA ILE A 238 19.92 3.19 11.55
C ILE A 238 20.48 2.25 12.61
N ARG A 239 21.17 2.79 13.61
CA ARG A 239 21.63 2.07 14.79
C ARG A 239 21.12 2.70 16.06
N PHE A 240 20.94 1.87 17.08
CA PHE A 240 20.40 2.29 18.35
C PHE A 240 21.37 2.02 19.50
N GLN A 241 21.43 2.97 20.43
CA GLN A 241 21.93 2.76 21.78
C GLN A 241 20.78 2.93 22.77
N GLN A 242 20.63 1.95 23.65
CA GLN A 242 19.69 1.97 24.77
C GLN A 242 20.30 1.05 25.85
N VAL A 243 20.88 1.65 26.87
CA VAL A 243 21.59 1.00 27.98
C VAL A 243 20.81 1.17 29.27
N ARG A 244 20.07 2.29 29.43
CA ARG A 244 19.27 2.53 30.63
C ARG A 244 18.19 1.46 30.79
N SER A 245 17.99 1.00 32.03
CA SER A 245 16.96 0.01 32.32
C SER A 245 15.57 0.55 31.93
N LEU A 246 14.86 -0.25 31.13
CA LEU A 246 13.46 0.00 30.79
C LEU A 246 12.53 -0.80 31.72
N PRO A 247 11.31 -0.30 31.98
CA PRO A 247 10.32 -1.06 32.72
C PRO A 247 9.99 -2.39 32.02
N PRO A 248 9.44 -3.39 32.75
CA PRO A 248 9.07 -4.67 32.17
C PRO A 248 8.01 -4.57 31.07
N SER A 249 7.26 -3.47 31.05
CA SER A 249 6.27 -3.19 30.03
C SER A 249 6.27 -1.73 29.62
N LEU A 250 6.11 -1.48 28.32
CA LEU A 250 5.98 -0.18 27.68
C LEU A 250 4.74 -0.16 26.78
N GLN A 251 4.12 1.00 26.57
CA GLN A 251 2.97 1.20 25.67
C GLN A 251 3.18 2.44 24.80
N ARG A 252 2.52 2.49 23.65
CA ARG A 252 2.51 3.67 22.78
C ARG A 252 1.62 4.77 23.39
N THR A 253 2.00 6.01 23.15
CA THR A 253 1.25 7.21 23.60
C THR A 253 0.29 7.74 22.53
N ASP A 254 0.26 7.13 21.35
CA ASP A 254 -0.55 7.55 20.19
C ASP A 254 -1.92 6.86 20.10
N GLY A 255 -2.34 6.17 21.17
CA GLY A 255 -3.64 5.50 21.25
C GLY A 255 -3.72 4.15 20.52
N VAL A 256 -2.65 3.70 19.84
CA VAL A 256 -2.61 2.35 19.27
C VAL A 256 -2.42 1.35 20.42
N PRO A 257 -3.30 0.32 20.59
CA PRO A 257 -3.32 -0.57 21.75
C PRO A 257 -2.26 -1.68 21.65
N ILE A 258 -1.01 -1.25 21.48
CA ILE A 258 0.17 -2.10 21.42
C ILE A 258 1.00 -1.88 22.68
N GLN A 259 1.31 -2.98 23.35
CA GLN A 259 2.14 -3.06 24.53
C GLN A 259 3.38 -3.89 24.22
N TYR A 260 4.56 -3.38 24.59
CA TYR A 260 5.82 -4.09 24.51
C TYR A 260 6.11 -4.65 25.90
N GLN A 261 6.18 -5.97 26.05
CA GLN A 261 6.44 -6.64 27.31
C GLN A 261 7.74 -7.44 27.22
N ARG A 262 8.64 -7.24 28.17
CA ARG A 262 9.88 -8.00 28.26
C ARG A 262 9.59 -9.48 28.52
N ASP A 263 10.25 -10.37 27.78
CA ASP A 263 10.16 -11.81 28.01
C ASP A 263 10.67 -12.16 29.41
N SER A 264 9.83 -12.86 30.18
CA SER A 264 10.12 -13.32 31.53
C SER A 264 11.18 -14.43 31.60
N GLN A 265 11.43 -15.16 30.50
CA GLN A 265 12.38 -16.29 30.48
C GLN A 265 13.79 -15.85 30.06
N THR A 266 13.92 -14.96 29.08
CA THR A 266 15.22 -14.51 28.55
C THR A 266 15.65 -13.14 29.07
N GLY A 267 14.72 -12.30 29.55
CA GLY A 267 14.99 -10.96 30.09
C GLY A 267 15.56 -9.94 29.09
N ALA A 268 15.76 -10.32 27.82
CA ALA A 268 16.53 -9.54 26.85
C ALA A 268 15.65 -8.84 25.79
N GLU A 269 14.57 -9.47 25.32
CA GLU A 269 13.75 -8.95 24.23
C GLU A 269 12.32 -8.59 24.65
N PHE A 270 11.75 -7.55 24.03
CA PHE A 270 10.37 -7.13 24.22
C PHE A 270 9.46 -7.82 23.19
N GLN A 271 8.51 -8.61 23.67
CA GLN A 271 7.43 -9.17 22.88
C GLN A 271 6.28 -8.18 22.76
N ILE A 272 5.65 -8.13 21.59
CA ILE A 272 4.54 -7.23 21.34
C ILE A 272 3.22 -7.95 21.69
N LYS A 273 2.46 -7.39 22.62
CA LYS A 273 1.11 -7.83 22.99
C LYS A 273 0.09 -6.75 22.68
N THR A 274 -1.13 -7.15 22.42
CA THR A 274 -2.26 -6.23 22.30
C THR A 274 -3.03 -6.16 23.61
N ARG A 275 -3.48 -4.96 23.96
CA ARG A 275 -4.42 -4.79 25.07
C ARG A 275 -5.83 -4.83 24.48
N LEU A 276 -6.59 -5.87 24.80
CA LEU A 276 -8.00 -5.95 24.48
C LEU A 276 -8.77 -5.13 25.52
N ASP A 277 -9.09 -3.88 25.21
CA ASP A 277 -10.08 -3.16 26.00
C ASP A 277 -11.47 -3.73 25.67
N GLU A 278 -12.30 -3.95 26.70
CA GLU A 278 -13.69 -4.41 26.57
C GLU A 278 -14.55 -3.31 25.89
N ALA A 279 -14.38 -3.15 24.59
CA ALA A 279 -15.06 -2.13 23.82
C ALA A 279 -16.40 -2.62 23.28
N ARG A 280 -17.36 -1.70 23.25
CA ARG A 280 -18.70 -1.88 22.67
C ARG A 280 -18.59 -2.28 21.19
N HIS A 281 -19.36 -3.28 20.79
CA HIS A 281 -19.47 -3.68 19.38
C HIS A 281 -20.29 -2.64 18.63
N ASP A 282 -19.64 -1.86 17.77
CA ASP A 282 -20.25 -0.77 17.02
C ASP A 282 -20.39 -1.13 15.52
N TRP A 283 -21.16 -0.32 14.80
CA TRP A 283 -21.29 -0.41 13.35
C TRP A 283 -20.12 0.28 12.62
N GLY A 284 -19.68 1.45 13.08
CA GLY A 284 -18.58 2.19 12.44
C GLY A 284 -18.80 2.51 10.96
N LEU A 285 -20.06 2.69 10.52
CA LEU A 285 -20.39 2.92 9.10
C LEU A 285 -19.81 4.23 8.58
N ASP A 286 -19.80 5.27 9.42
CA ASP A 286 -19.18 6.56 9.18
C ASP A 286 -17.67 6.44 8.88
N LYS A 287 -17.02 5.42 9.45
CA LYS A 287 -15.59 5.16 9.32
C LYS A 287 -15.23 4.22 8.16
N LEU A 288 -16.22 3.63 7.47
CA LEU A 288 -15.98 2.81 6.28
C LEU A 288 -15.54 3.64 5.07
N SER A 289 -15.96 4.91 5.01
CA SER A 289 -15.52 5.82 3.97
C SER A 289 -14.08 6.25 4.21
N SER A 290 -13.24 6.09 3.20
CA SER A 290 -11.83 6.48 3.27
C SER A 290 -11.37 7.10 1.95
N ARG A 291 -10.15 7.66 1.93
CA ARG A 291 -9.51 8.13 0.70
C ARG A 291 -9.35 7.03 -0.36
N GLU A 292 -9.43 5.76 0.04
CA GLU A 292 -9.28 4.60 -0.84
C GLU A 292 -10.59 4.20 -1.54
N ASN A 293 -11.69 4.95 -1.38
CA ASN A 293 -12.98 4.68 -2.02
C ASN A 293 -12.89 4.53 -3.56
N PRO A 294 -12.08 5.33 -4.30
CA PRO A 294 -11.87 5.09 -5.73
C PRO A 294 -11.25 3.70 -6.00
N LEU A 295 -10.33 3.24 -5.15
CA LEU A 295 -9.73 1.91 -5.29
C LEU A 295 -10.72 0.79 -4.94
N VAL A 296 -11.63 1.00 -3.98
CA VAL A 296 -12.75 0.09 -3.72
C VAL A 296 -13.55 -0.13 -5.00
N SER A 297 -13.95 0.97 -5.64
CA SER A 297 -14.77 0.93 -6.87
C SER A 297 -14.01 0.33 -8.05
N PHE A 298 -12.78 0.79 -8.29
CA PHE A 298 -11.91 0.32 -9.36
C PHE A 298 -11.66 -1.19 -9.29
N THR A 299 -11.32 -1.70 -8.10
CA THR A 299 -11.00 -3.13 -7.94
C THR A 299 -12.23 -4.01 -8.13
N LEU A 300 -13.38 -3.64 -7.56
CA LEU A 300 -14.63 -4.39 -7.74
C LEU A 300 -15.12 -4.36 -9.18
N LEU A 301 -15.04 -3.20 -9.85
CA LEU A 301 -15.48 -3.08 -11.24
C LEU A 301 -14.61 -3.90 -12.19
N SER A 302 -13.28 -3.85 -12.03
CA SER A 302 -12.36 -4.66 -12.84
C SER A 302 -12.52 -6.16 -12.58
N GLN A 303 -12.76 -6.56 -11.32
CA GLN A 303 -13.04 -7.96 -10.96
C GLN A 303 -14.36 -8.43 -11.56
N PHE A 304 -15.40 -7.60 -11.51
CA PHE A 304 -16.68 -7.87 -12.17
C PHE A 304 -16.49 -8.07 -13.68
N VAL A 305 -15.81 -7.15 -14.37
CA VAL A 305 -15.57 -7.26 -15.82
C VAL A 305 -14.80 -8.54 -16.15
N ALA A 306 -13.68 -8.77 -15.47
CA ALA A 306 -12.84 -9.95 -15.71
C ALA A 306 -13.62 -11.25 -15.43
N GLY A 307 -14.40 -11.31 -14.35
CA GLY A 307 -15.22 -12.47 -13.99
C GLY A 307 -16.36 -12.72 -14.97
N ALA A 308 -17.12 -11.68 -15.32
CA ALA A 308 -18.21 -11.77 -16.30
C ALA A 308 -17.68 -12.21 -17.67
N TYR A 309 -16.58 -11.61 -18.12
CA TYR A 309 -15.94 -11.98 -19.38
C TYR A 309 -15.42 -13.43 -19.35
N LEU A 310 -14.75 -13.84 -18.28
CA LEU A 310 -14.24 -15.20 -18.13
C LEU A 310 -15.37 -16.23 -18.25
N LEU A 311 -16.53 -15.96 -17.64
CA LEU A 311 -17.70 -16.84 -17.72
C LEU A 311 -18.30 -16.88 -19.13
N LEU A 312 -18.47 -15.72 -19.78
CA LEU A 312 -18.97 -15.65 -21.17
C LEU A 312 -18.08 -16.41 -22.15
N PHE A 313 -16.76 -16.33 -21.95
CA PHE A 313 -15.80 -17.01 -22.81
C PHE A 313 -15.68 -18.50 -22.50
N LEU A 314 -15.58 -18.91 -21.23
CA LEU A 314 -15.26 -20.29 -20.86
C LEU A 314 -16.46 -21.23 -20.82
N LEU A 315 -17.64 -20.77 -20.38
CA LEU A 315 -18.82 -21.64 -20.23
C LEU A 315 -19.22 -22.37 -21.53
N PRO A 316 -19.17 -21.73 -22.73
CA PRO A 316 -19.39 -22.41 -23.99
C PRO A 316 -18.49 -23.64 -24.23
N PHE A 317 -17.28 -23.68 -23.68
CA PHE A 317 -16.38 -24.84 -23.85
C PHE A 317 -16.67 -25.96 -22.87
N THR A 318 -17.37 -25.68 -21.78
CA THR A 318 -17.64 -26.66 -20.72
C THR A 318 -19.07 -27.22 -20.76
N ASP A 319 -20.02 -26.48 -21.35
CA ASP A 319 -21.43 -26.87 -21.38
C ASP A 319 -22.12 -26.42 -22.70
N ALA A 320 -22.75 -27.36 -23.39
CA ALA A 320 -23.45 -27.10 -24.66
C ALA A 320 -24.70 -26.20 -24.48
N SER A 321 -25.31 -26.19 -23.30
CA SER A 321 -26.41 -25.28 -22.99
C SER A 321 -25.97 -23.82 -22.98
N ALA A 322 -24.72 -23.56 -22.57
CA ALA A 322 -24.12 -22.22 -22.61
C ALA A 322 -23.94 -21.73 -24.05
N GLN A 323 -23.46 -22.60 -24.94
CA GLN A 323 -23.36 -22.28 -26.38
C GLN A 323 -24.73 -21.92 -26.95
N THR A 324 -25.75 -22.71 -26.61
CA THR A 324 -27.12 -22.50 -27.07
C THR A 324 -27.68 -21.17 -26.56
N LEU A 325 -27.45 -20.83 -25.29
CA LEU A 325 -27.90 -19.58 -24.68
C LEU A 325 -27.29 -18.35 -25.37
N LEU A 326 -25.98 -18.35 -25.60
CA LEU A 326 -25.29 -17.26 -26.27
C LEU A 326 -25.72 -17.12 -27.74
N ALA A 327 -25.81 -18.25 -28.45
CA ALA A 327 -26.24 -18.28 -29.85
C ALA A 327 -27.70 -17.82 -30.04
N ALA A 328 -28.55 -18.03 -29.03
CA ALA A 328 -29.94 -17.59 -29.07
C ALA A 328 -30.11 -16.07 -28.87
N HIS A 329 -29.11 -15.37 -28.32
CA HIS A 329 -29.13 -13.92 -28.06
C HIS A 329 -27.85 -13.20 -28.52
N PRO A 330 -27.53 -13.22 -29.83
CA PRO A 330 -26.29 -12.65 -30.35
C PRO A 330 -26.17 -11.14 -30.05
N SER A 331 -27.26 -10.39 -30.17
CA SER A 331 -27.29 -8.95 -29.89
C SER A 331 -27.04 -8.62 -28.41
N LEU A 332 -27.57 -9.43 -27.48
CA LEU A 332 -27.31 -9.26 -26.05
C LEU A 332 -25.86 -9.59 -25.72
N HIS A 333 -25.32 -10.68 -26.29
CA HIS A 333 -23.93 -11.04 -26.10
C HIS A 333 -22.99 -9.92 -26.57
N ALA A 334 -23.19 -9.40 -27.78
CA ALA A 334 -22.43 -8.26 -28.30
C ALA A 334 -22.60 -7.00 -27.43
N GLY A 335 -23.84 -6.66 -27.04
CA GLY A 335 -24.13 -5.53 -26.16
C GLY A 335 -23.46 -5.65 -24.79
N LEU A 336 -23.42 -6.85 -24.22
CA LEU A 336 -22.73 -7.12 -22.96
C LEU A 336 -21.22 -6.96 -23.10
N LEU A 337 -20.60 -7.48 -24.16
CA LEU A 337 -19.16 -7.29 -24.41
C LEU A 337 -18.79 -5.81 -24.58
N LEU A 338 -19.60 -5.03 -25.30
CA LEU A 338 -19.45 -3.58 -25.39
C LEU A 338 -19.58 -2.91 -24.01
N GLY A 339 -20.59 -3.31 -23.23
CA GLY A 339 -20.80 -2.83 -21.87
C GLY A 339 -19.62 -3.13 -20.94
N LEU A 340 -19.13 -4.37 -20.93
CA LEU A 340 -17.97 -4.80 -20.15
C LEU A 340 -16.70 -4.03 -20.55
N THR A 341 -16.48 -3.84 -21.85
CA THR A 341 -15.36 -3.01 -22.36
C THR A 341 -15.47 -1.57 -21.89
N GLY A 342 -16.67 -0.97 -21.96
CA GLY A 342 -16.94 0.38 -21.47
C GLY A 342 -16.75 0.52 -19.95
N LEU A 343 -17.21 -0.46 -19.17
CA LEU A 343 -16.99 -0.51 -17.73
C LEU A 343 -15.52 -0.66 -17.36
N GLN A 344 -14.75 -1.46 -18.12
CA GLN A 344 -13.31 -1.57 -17.92
C GLN A 344 -12.58 -0.26 -18.22
N ALA A 345 -13.00 0.46 -19.26
CA ALA A 345 -12.48 1.80 -19.55
C ALA A 345 -12.79 2.77 -18.40
N ALA A 346 -14.01 2.74 -17.86
CA ALA A 346 -14.39 3.54 -16.68
C ALA A 346 -13.56 3.15 -15.44
N ALA A 347 -13.33 1.86 -15.21
CA ALA A 347 -12.49 1.37 -14.12
C ALA A 347 -11.06 1.92 -14.25
N LEU A 348 -10.46 1.86 -15.44
CA LEU A 348 -9.15 2.42 -15.72
C LEU A 348 -9.10 3.94 -15.50
N ALA A 349 -10.15 4.68 -15.88
CA ALA A 349 -10.25 6.11 -15.61
C ALA A 349 -10.31 6.42 -14.10
N LEU A 350 -11.10 5.67 -13.33
CA LEU A 350 -11.15 5.78 -11.86
C LEU A 350 -9.81 5.45 -11.20
N SER A 351 -9.04 4.51 -11.79
CA SER A 351 -7.70 4.19 -11.32
C SER A 351 -6.73 5.37 -11.48
N ALA A 352 -6.97 6.28 -12.42
CA ALA A 352 -6.13 7.47 -12.59
C ALA A 352 -6.59 8.65 -11.71
N SER A 353 -7.87 8.70 -11.33
CA SER A 353 -8.46 9.87 -10.65
C SER A 353 -8.02 10.04 -9.18
N HIS A 354 -7.54 8.98 -8.53
CA HIS A 354 -7.03 9.06 -7.16
C HIS A 354 -5.55 9.47 -7.08
N LEU A 355 -4.88 9.64 -8.22
CA LEU A 355 -3.48 10.02 -8.28
C LEU A 355 -3.35 11.52 -8.04
N GLY A 356 -2.31 11.93 -7.31
CA GLY A 356 -2.06 13.35 -7.10
C GLY A 356 -1.69 14.12 -8.38
N LYS A 357 -1.15 13.45 -9.41
CA LYS A 357 -0.90 14.04 -10.75
C LYS A 357 -1.35 13.08 -11.87
N PRO A 358 -2.66 12.99 -12.16
CA PRO A 358 -3.22 12.01 -13.11
C PRO A 358 -2.60 12.07 -14.51
N GLN A 359 -2.23 13.27 -14.98
CA GLN A 359 -1.56 13.50 -16.26
C GLN A 359 -0.20 12.79 -16.42
N ARG A 360 0.40 12.33 -15.30
CA ARG A 360 1.66 11.57 -15.28
C ARG A 360 1.44 10.05 -15.18
N PHE A 361 0.20 9.56 -15.31
CA PHE A 361 -0.14 8.13 -15.20
C PHE A 361 0.69 7.22 -16.11
N TYR A 362 1.04 7.66 -17.32
CA TYR A 362 1.88 6.90 -18.25
C TYR A 362 3.24 6.50 -17.67
N ARG A 363 3.73 7.18 -16.63
CA ARG A 363 4.98 6.80 -15.95
C ARG A 363 4.81 5.54 -15.09
N GLY A 364 3.58 5.13 -14.79
CA GLY A 364 3.27 3.94 -14.02
C GLY A 364 3.84 2.64 -14.61
N PHE A 365 4.20 2.64 -15.89
CA PHE A 365 4.80 1.49 -16.58
C PHE A 365 6.34 1.42 -16.46
N ASN A 366 7.00 2.39 -15.81
CA ASN A 366 8.46 2.48 -15.81
C ASN A 366 9.15 1.41 -14.95
N ASN A 367 8.49 0.83 -13.95
CA ASN A 367 9.10 -0.11 -12.98
C ASN A 367 8.57 -1.55 -13.03
N LEU A 368 8.38 -2.13 -14.22
CA LEU A 368 7.89 -3.51 -14.37
C LEU A 368 8.76 -4.59 -13.70
N ARG A 369 10.06 -4.32 -13.52
CA ARG A 369 11.01 -5.27 -12.90
C ARG A 369 10.75 -5.46 -11.41
N HIS A 370 10.33 -4.42 -10.68
CA HIS A 370 10.21 -4.48 -9.22
C HIS A 370 8.80 -4.19 -8.71
N SER A 371 8.06 -3.27 -9.34
CA SER A 371 6.76 -2.84 -8.85
C SER A 371 5.63 -3.71 -9.36
N TRP A 372 4.88 -4.30 -8.42
CA TRP A 372 3.63 -4.99 -8.74
C TRP A 372 2.53 -4.03 -9.21
N LEU A 373 2.57 -2.77 -8.80
CA LEU A 373 1.65 -1.73 -9.27
C LEU A 373 1.88 -1.44 -10.77
N SER A 374 3.13 -1.40 -11.24
CA SER A 374 3.44 -1.32 -12.68
C SER A 374 2.93 -2.54 -13.46
N ARG A 375 3.05 -3.74 -12.88
CA ARG A 375 2.60 -4.98 -13.51
C ARG A 375 1.08 -5.06 -13.60
N GLU A 376 0.37 -4.61 -12.57
CA GLU A 376 -1.09 -4.49 -12.59
C GLU A 376 -1.53 -3.49 -13.67
N ALA A 377 -0.94 -2.30 -13.70
CA ALA A 377 -1.25 -1.30 -14.73
C ALA A 377 -1.08 -1.89 -16.15
N LEU A 378 0.02 -2.62 -16.39
CA LEU A 378 0.24 -3.32 -17.66
C LEU A 378 -0.79 -4.41 -17.90
N ALA A 379 -1.03 -5.30 -16.94
CA ALA A 379 -1.95 -6.42 -17.07
C ALA A 379 -3.38 -5.95 -17.36
N LEU A 380 -3.86 -4.90 -16.69
CA LEU A 380 -5.18 -4.32 -16.94
C LEU A 380 -5.27 -3.61 -18.29
N SER A 381 -4.21 -2.94 -18.71
CA SER A 381 -4.16 -2.28 -20.04
C SER A 381 -4.18 -3.32 -21.16
N LEU A 382 -3.43 -4.41 -21.01
CA LEU A 382 -3.42 -5.53 -21.95
C LEU A 382 -4.76 -6.28 -21.94
N PHE A 383 -5.36 -6.50 -20.76
CA PHE A 383 -6.69 -7.08 -20.64
C PHE A 383 -7.74 -6.22 -21.35
N PHE A 384 -7.75 -4.91 -21.11
CA PHE A 384 -8.65 -3.98 -21.79
C PHE A 384 -8.47 -4.00 -23.31
N GLY A 385 -7.22 -3.98 -23.80
CA GLY A 385 -6.93 -4.07 -25.22
C GLY A 385 -7.40 -5.39 -25.84
N ALA A 386 -7.10 -6.53 -25.21
CA ALA A 386 -7.52 -7.85 -25.69
C ALA A 386 -9.04 -8.02 -25.67
N LEU A 387 -9.70 -7.56 -24.59
CA LEU A 387 -11.16 -7.54 -24.47
C LEU A 387 -11.80 -6.66 -25.55
N GLY A 388 -11.23 -5.47 -25.81
CA GLY A 388 -11.71 -4.57 -26.84
C GLY A 388 -11.60 -5.17 -28.25
N VAL A 389 -10.46 -5.79 -28.57
CA VAL A 389 -10.27 -6.48 -29.86
C VAL A 389 -11.25 -7.64 -30.02
N TYR A 390 -11.38 -8.50 -28.99
CA TYR A 390 -12.35 -9.59 -29.00
C TYR A 390 -13.78 -9.06 -29.20
N THR A 391 -14.16 -8.02 -28.44
CA THR A 391 -15.47 -7.38 -28.53
C THR A 391 -15.76 -6.86 -29.95
N LEU A 392 -14.78 -6.21 -30.60
CA LEU A 392 -14.93 -5.70 -31.96
C LEU A 392 -15.13 -6.82 -32.98
N ILE A 393 -14.36 -7.91 -32.87
CA ILE A 393 -14.46 -9.06 -33.78
C ILE A 393 -15.83 -9.74 -33.65
N ILE A 394 -16.30 -9.98 -32.42
CA ILE A 394 -17.59 -10.64 -32.18
C ILE A 394 -18.77 -9.75 -32.58
N THR A 395 -18.68 -8.45 -32.30
CA THR A 395 -19.77 -7.49 -32.58
C THR A 395 -19.85 -7.11 -34.05
N PHE A 396 -18.71 -7.01 -34.73
CA PHE A 396 -18.61 -6.58 -36.13
C PHE A 396 -17.86 -7.61 -36.99
N PRO A 397 -18.47 -8.74 -37.35
CA PRO A 397 -17.82 -9.79 -38.15
C PRO A 397 -17.29 -9.30 -39.50
N ALA A 398 -17.86 -8.22 -40.05
CA ALA A 398 -17.37 -7.57 -41.27
C ALA A 398 -15.88 -7.16 -41.20
N LEU A 399 -15.35 -6.92 -40.00
CA LEU A 399 -13.96 -6.54 -39.77
C LEU A 399 -12.95 -7.65 -40.09
N THR A 400 -13.37 -8.92 -40.19
CA THR A 400 -12.47 -10.05 -40.45
C THR A 400 -12.62 -10.64 -41.85
N VAL A 401 -13.57 -10.15 -42.67
CA VAL A 401 -13.91 -10.71 -44.00
C VAL A 401 -12.74 -10.66 -45.00
N TRP A 402 -11.81 -9.71 -44.82
CA TRP A 402 -10.63 -9.57 -45.68
C TRP A 402 -9.46 -10.48 -45.27
N LEU A 403 -9.55 -11.17 -44.13
CA LEU A 403 -8.53 -12.10 -43.66
C LEU A 403 -8.70 -13.48 -44.31
N PRO A 404 -7.62 -14.27 -44.43
CA PRO A 404 -7.74 -15.68 -44.81
C PRO A 404 -8.67 -16.44 -43.86
N HIS A 405 -9.55 -17.31 -44.40
CA HIS A 405 -10.56 -18.06 -43.63
C HIS A 405 -10.00 -18.72 -42.36
N ALA A 406 -8.87 -19.42 -42.45
CA ALA A 406 -8.23 -20.06 -41.31
C ALA A 406 -7.85 -19.08 -40.18
N LEU A 407 -7.45 -17.85 -40.53
CA LEU A 407 -7.14 -16.82 -39.55
C LEU A 407 -8.42 -16.16 -39.00
N ALA A 408 -9.40 -15.90 -39.86
CA ALA A 408 -10.70 -15.35 -39.45
C ALA A 408 -11.42 -16.27 -38.43
N ASP A 409 -11.33 -17.58 -38.60
CA ASP A 409 -11.93 -18.57 -37.70
C ASP A 409 -11.15 -18.72 -36.38
N ALA A 410 -9.81 -18.60 -36.42
CA ALA A 410 -8.97 -18.72 -35.24
C ALA A 410 -8.97 -17.46 -34.36
N LEU A 411 -9.15 -16.28 -34.95
CA LEU A 411 -8.96 -15.00 -34.28
C LEU A 411 -9.89 -14.77 -33.07
N PRO A 412 -11.20 -15.10 -33.11
CA PRO A 412 -12.07 -14.98 -31.94
C PRO A 412 -11.59 -15.82 -30.75
N PHE A 413 -11.13 -17.06 -31.01
CA PHE A 413 -10.61 -17.92 -29.96
C PHE A 413 -9.30 -17.38 -29.39
N LEU A 414 -8.35 -16.98 -30.23
CA LEU A 414 -7.05 -16.48 -29.80
C LEU A 414 -7.16 -15.20 -28.98
N THR A 415 -7.91 -14.21 -29.50
CA THR A 415 -8.13 -12.93 -28.80
C THR A 415 -8.95 -13.13 -27.53
N GLY A 416 -9.93 -14.03 -27.58
CA GLY A 416 -10.77 -14.32 -26.43
C GLY A 416 -10.00 -15.03 -25.31
N ALA A 417 -9.18 -16.03 -25.65
CA ALA A 417 -8.31 -16.71 -24.71
C ALA A 417 -7.25 -15.77 -24.13
N ALA A 418 -6.68 -14.89 -24.96
CA ALA A 418 -5.75 -13.86 -24.48
C ALA A 418 -6.40 -12.95 -23.43
N ALA A 419 -7.62 -12.45 -23.69
CA ALA A 419 -8.35 -11.63 -22.73
C ALA A 419 -8.67 -12.40 -21.43
N ALA A 420 -8.99 -13.69 -21.50
CA ALA A 420 -9.31 -14.52 -20.33
C ALA A 420 -8.08 -14.71 -19.43
N VAL A 421 -6.93 -15.01 -20.05
CA VAL A 421 -5.65 -15.14 -19.36
C VAL A 421 -5.23 -13.79 -18.77
N LEU A 422 -5.27 -12.72 -19.55
CA LEU A 422 -4.85 -11.39 -19.11
C LEU A 422 -5.74 -10.83 -17.99
N GLY A 423 -7.06 -11.06 -18.03
CA GLY A 423 -7.97 -10.70 -16.94
C GLY A 423 -7.64 -11.44 -15.64
N SER A 424 -7.33 -12.74 -15.72
CA SER A 424 -6.90 -13.54 -14.56
C SER A 424 -5.54 -13.07 -14.01
N VAL A 425 -4.59 -12.76 -14.91
CA VAL A 425 -3.28 -12.19 -14.54
C VAL A 425 -3.44 -10.81 -13.91
N ALA A 426 -4.38 -9.98 -14.38
CA ALA A 426 -4.66 -8.68 -13.78
C ALA A 426 -5.15 -8.79 -12.33
N ILE A 427 -6.08 -9.70 -12.04
CA ILE A 427 -6.54 -9.99 -10.66
C ILE A 427 -5.38 -10.53 -9.81
N TYR A 428 -4.51 -11.38 -10.38
CA TYR A 428 -3.32 -11.85 -9.68
C TYR A 428 -2.35 -10.70 -9.35
N CYS A 429 -2.11 -9.78 -10.29
CA CYS A 429 -1.28 -8.59 -10.05
C CYS A 429 -1.88 -7.69 -8.98
N MET A 430 -3.22 -7.48 -8.98
CA MET A 430 -3.95 -6.79 -7.91
C MET A 430 -3.64 -7.43 -6.55
N TYR A 431 -3.75 -8.74 -6.43
CA TYR A 431 -3.41 -9.47 -5.20
C TYR A 431 -1.98 -9.20 -4.74
N ARG A 432 -1.02 -9.23 -5.66
CA ARG A 432 0.42 -9.07 -5.33
C ARG A 432 0.77 -7.68 -4.82
N ILE A 433 0.00 -6.65 -5.14
CA ILE A 433 0.16 -5.30 -4.57
C ILE A 433 -0.05 -5.30 -3.06
N TYR A 434 -0.97 -6.13 -2.57
CA TYR A 434 -1.33 -6.17 -1.15
C TYR A 434 -0.49 -7.17 -0.34
N ARG A 435 0.46 -7.86 -0.97
CA ARG A 435 1.45 -8.71 -0.28
C ARG A 435 2.58 -7.87 0.30
N ILE A 436 2.23 -7.06 1.30
CA ILE A 436 3.10 -6.07 1.94
C ILE A 436 3.42 -6.51 3.37
N LYS A 437 4.67 -6.93 3.62
CA LYS A 437 5.12 -7.35 4.96
C LYS A 437 4.87 -6.31 6.06
N ALA A 438 4.92 -5.02 5.72
CA ALA A 438 4.63 -3.91 6.62
C ALA A 438 3.12 -3.70 6.92
N ARG A 439 2.24 -4.51 6.32
CA ARG A 439 0.77 -4.47 6.48
C ARG A 439 0.26 -5.91 6.71
N PRO A 440 0.46 -6.48 7.92
CA PRO A 440 0.19 -7.89 8.18
C PRO A 440 -1.25 -8.34 7.88
N PHE A 441 -2.23 -7.44 8.05
CA PHE A 441 -3.63 -7.70 7.70
C PHE A 441 -3.82 -8.03 6.21
N TRP A 442 -3.10 -7.33 5.32
CA TRP A 442 -3.15 -7.54 3.87
C TRP A 442 -2.25 -8.67 3.37
N ASP A 443 -1.12 -8.91 4.04
CA ASP A 443 -0.09 -9.88 3.63
C ASP A 443 -0.49 -11.35 3.84
N HIS A 444 -1.67 -11.74 3.39
CA HIS A 444 -2.19 -13.08 3.55
C HIS A 444 -2.83 -13.58 2.25
N TRP A 445 -2.94 -14.90 2.07
CA TRP A 445 -3.49 -15.48 0.83
C TRP A 445 -4.99 -15.16 0.67
N HIS A 446 -5.69 -14.87 1.78
CA HIS A 446 -7.10 -14.48 1.76
C HIS A 446 -7.36 -13.31 0.81
N THR A 447 -6.40 -12.39 0.65
CA THR A 447 -6.55 -11.23 -0.21
C THR A 447 -6.75 -11.67 -1.66
N GLY A 448 -5.95 -12.63 -2.14
CA GLY A 448 -6.09 -13.17 -3.50
C GLY A 448 -7.38 -13.95 -3.66
N ALA A 449 -7.70 -14.80 -2.68
CA ALA A 449 -8.93 -15.58 -2.69
C ALA A 449 -10.19 -14.71 -2.69
N ALA A 450 -10.21 -13.63 -1.92
CA ALA A 450 -11.29 -12.66 -1.91
C ALA A 450 -11.44 -11.99 -3.28
N PHE A 451 -10.35 -11.62 -3.96
CA PHE A 451 -10.44 -10.91 -5.24
C PHE A 451 -10.95 -11.81 -6.37
N PHE A 452 -10.50 -13.07 -6.41
CA PHE A 452 -11.05 -14.06 -7.34
C PHE A 452 -12.49 -14.45 -6.99
N ALA A 453 -12.83 -14.54 -5.71
CA ALA A 453 -14.21 -14.77 -5.27
C ALA A 453 -15.13 -13.63 -5.71
N SER A 454 -14.74 -12.36 -5.51
CA SER A 454 -15.49 -11.18 -5.99
C SER A 454 -15.75 -11.26 -7.50
N ALA A 455 -14.74 -11.67 -8.29
CA ALA A 455 -14.89 -11.84 -9.74
C ALA A 455 -15.91 -12.92 -10.10
N LEU A 456 -15.85 -14.08 -9.45
CA LEU A 456 -16.82 -15.16 -9.68
C LEU A 456 -18.24 -14.77 -9.25
N ILE A 457 -18.40 -14.17 -8.06
CA ILE A 457 -19.70 -13.79 -7.50
C ILE A 457 -20.36 -12.73 -8.38
N LEU A 458 -19.69 -11.59 -8.57
CA LEU A 458 -20.25 -10.47 -9.32
C LEU A 458 -20.42 -10.83 -10.80
N GLY A 459 -19.45 -11.55 -11.39
CA GLY A 459 -19.52 -12.00 -12.77
C GLY A 459 -20.71 -12.93 -13.03
N SER A 460 -20.91 -13.94 -12.16
CA SER A 460 -22.03 -14.89 -12.30
C SER A 460 -23.37 -14.17 -12.19
N LEU A 461 -23.53 -13.30 -11.19
CA LEU A 461 -24.78 -12.57 -10.95
C LEU A 461 -25.11 -11.59 -12.08
N GLY A 462 -24.11 -10.86 -12.59
CA GLY A 462 -24.34 -9.92 -13.69
C GLY A 462 -24.69 -10.60 -15.01
N VAL A 463 -23.96 -11.67 -15.39
CA VAL A 463 -24.28 -12.45 -16.60
C VAL A 463 -25.65 -13.11 -16.46
N GLY A 464 -25.91 -13.74 -15.32
CA GLY A 464 -27.15 -14.49 -15.08
C GLY A 464 -28.38 -13.61 -15.08
N PHE A 465 -28.32 -12.46 -14.42
CA PHE A 465 -29.45 -11.53 -14.38
C PHE A 465 -29.83 -11.02 -15.78
N LEU A 466 -28.86 -10.65 -16.61
CA LEU A 466 -29.11 -10.12 -17.95
C LEU A 466 -29.63 -11.19 -18.92
N PHE A 467 -29.00 -12.36 -18.96
CA PHE A 467 -29.47 -13.46 -19.82
C PHE A 467 -30.79 -14.05 -19.33
N GLY A 468 -31.01 -14.10 -18.02
CA GLY A 468 -32.29 -14.51 -17.45
C GLY A 468 -33.44 -13.60 -17.88
N ILE A 469 -33.24 -12.27 -17.83
CA ILE A 469 -34.24 -11.31 -18.33
C ILE A 469 -34.50 -11.55 -19.82
N ALA A 470 -33.46 -11.77 -20.62
CA ALA A 470 -33.61 -11.98 -22.06
C ALA A 470 -34.35 -13.28 -22.41
N GLU A 471 -34.10 -14.38 -21.70
CA GLU A 471 -34.86 -15.63 -21.83
C GLU A 471 -36.33 -15.41 -21.48
N TRP A 472 -36.61 -14.75 -20.36
CA TRP A 472 -37.98 -14.47 -19.92
C TRP A 472 -38.74 -13.58 -20.91
N LEU A 473 -38.10 -12.53 -21.42
CA LEU A 473 -38.68 -11.66 -22.47
C LEU A 473 -38.91 -12.40 -23.79
N ALA A 474 -38.12 -13.43 -24.09
CA ALA A 474 -38.30 -14.31 -25.24
C ALA A 474 -39.38 -15.40 -25.01
N GLY A 475 -40.06 -15.40 -23.86
CA GLY A 475 -41.06 -16.41 -23.50
C GLY A 475 -40.46 -17.79 -23.17
N ARG A 476 -39.15 -17.86 -22.91
CA ARG A 476 -38.43 -19.07 -22.52
C ARG A 476 -38.15 -19.10 -21.02
N SER A 477 -37.88 -20.29 -20.49
CA SER A 477 -37.53 -20.47 -19.08
C SER A 477 -36.12 -19.92 -18.80
N PRO A 478 -35.94 -18.97 -17.87
CA PRO A 478 -34.61 -18.52 -17.45
C PRO A 478 -33.84 -19.57 -16.62
N ALA A 479 -34.53 -20.58 -16.05
CA ALA A 479 -33.95 -21.49 -15.07
C ALA A 479 -32.70 -22.27 -15.55
N PRO A 480 -32.61 -22.79 -16.78
CA PRO A 480 -31.41 -23.50 -17.25
C PRO A 480 -30.17 -22.61 -17.29
N GLY A 481 -30.29 -21.40 -17.84
CA GLY A 481 -29.18 -20.45 -17.95
C GLY A 481 -28.70 -19.96 -16.58
N LEU A 482 -29.63 -19.73 -15.65
CA LEU A 482 -29.31 -19.36 -14.28
C LEU A 482 -28.64 -20.52 -13.51
N SER A 483 -29.09 -21.76 -13.72
CA SER A 483 -28.51 -22.95 -13.06
C SER A 483 -27.05 -23.17 -13.46
N LEU A 484 -26.70 -22.92 -14.73
CA LEU A 484 -25.32 -22.97 -15.22
C LEU A 484 -24.38 -22.04 -14.43
N LEU A 485 -24.87 -20.87 -14.05
CA LEU A 485 -24.10 -19.84 -13.35
C LEU A 485 -24.09 -20.01 -11.82
N ALA A 486 -24.87 -20.95 -11.29
CA ALA A 486 -24.91 -21.21 -9.86
C ALA A 486 -23.62 -21.84 -9.33
N LEU A 487 -22.96 -22.71 -10.11
CA LEU A 487 -21.70 -23.34 -9.70
C LEU A 487 -20.56 -22.33 -9.49
N PRO A 488 -20.23 -21.43 -10.44
CA PRO A 488 -19.20 -20.40 -10.21
C PRO A 488 -19.60 -19.44 -9.07
N LEU A 489 -20.88 -19.09 -8.94
CA LEU A 489 -21.38 -18.28 -7.82
C LEU A 489 -21.12 -18.96 -6.46
N LEU A 490 -21.57 -20.21 -6.29
CA LEU A 490 -21.38 -20.98 -5.06
C LEU A 490 -19.90 -21.21 -4.75
N SER A 491 -19.09 -21.44 -5.78
CA SER A 491 -17.64 -21.60 -5.66
C SER A 491 -16.99 -20.31 -5.16
N GLY A 492 -17.40 -19.14 -5.67
CA GLY A 492 -16.97 -17.84 -5.17
C GLY A 492 -17.36 -17.60 -3.72
N LEU A 493 -18.63 -17.85 -3.35
CA LEU A 493 -19.13 -17.70 -1.97
C LEU A 493 -18.38 -18.63 -1.00
N MET A 494 -18.14 -19.88 -1.38
CA MET A 494 -17.38 -20.84 -0.58
C MET A 494 -15.92 -20.40 -0.42
N LEU A 495 -15.26 -19.98 -1.50
CA LEU A 495 -13.90 -19.47 -1.44
C LEU A 495 -13.78 -18.27 -0.49
N GLN A 496 -14.74 -17.35 -0.55
CA GLN A 496 -14.78 -16.19 0.34
C GLN A 496 -15.01 -16.60 1.82
N ALA A 497 -15.91 -17.54 2.09
CA ALA A 497 -16.17 -18.04 3.43
C ALA A 497 -14.92 -18.71 4.04
N VAL A 498 -14.25 -19.57 3.28
CA VAL A 498 -13.01 -20.24 3.71
C VAL A 498 -11.90 -19.22 3.93
N ALA A 499 -11.73 -18.27 3.01
CA ALA A 499 -10.72 -17.22 3.10
C ALA A 499 -10.91 -16.35 4.35
N LEU A 500 -12.13 -15.90 4.63
CA LEU A 500 -12.45 -15.10 5.82
C LEU A 500 -12.22 -15.87 7.12
N ALA A 501 -12.67 -17.13 7.19
CA ALA A 501 -12.46 -17.97 8.37
C ALA A 501 -10.97 -18.20 8.67
N GLN A 502 -10.17 -18.48 7.63
CA GLN A 502 -8.73 -18.71 7.81
C GLN A 502 -7.99 -17.41 8.14
N HIS A 503 -8.34 -16.29 7.50
CA HIS A 503 -7.72 -15.00 7.81
C HIS A 503 -7.93 -14.60 9.27
N GLN A 504 -9.15 -14.74 9.79
CA GLN A 504 -9.42 -14.43 11.19
C GLN A 504 -8.59 -15.28 12.17
N ARG A 505 -8.34 -16.55 11.84
CA ARG A 505 -7.49 -17.45 12.64
C ARG A 505 -6.00 -17.11 12.53
N ASP A 506 -5.58 -16.63 11.37
CA ASP A 506 -4.19 -16.28 11.10
C ASP A 506 -3.79 -14.93 11.74
N LEU A 507 -4.73 -13.98 11.85
CA LEU A 507 -4.48 -12.67 12.47
C LEU A 507 -4.01 -12.78 13.93
N THR A 508 -4.44 -13.80 14.69
CA THR A 508 -3.98 -14.03 16.08
C THR A 508 -2.55 -14.55 16.17
N ARG A 509 -1.96 -15.00 15.04
CA ARG A 509 -0.63 -15.63 14.97
C ARG A 509 0.39 -14.76 14.24
N ARG A 510 -0.03 -13.65 13.63
CA ARG A 510 0.79 -12.79 12.74
C ARG A 510 1.47 -11.59 13.40
N GLY A 511 1.48 -11.56 14.73
CA GLY A 511 2.04 -10.44 15.50
C GLY A 511 0.99 -9.40 15.89
N ALA A 512 1.43 -8.39 16.62
CA ALA A 512 0.52 -7.49 17.30
C ALA A 512 -0.28 -6.58 16.36
N GLU A 513 0.29 -6.09 15.26
CA GLU A 513 -0.44 -5.24 14.32
C GLU A 513 -1.58 -5.98 13.62
N ALA A 514 -1.39 -7.26 13.31
CA ALA A 514 -2.44 -8.14 12.81
C ALA A 514 -3.56 -8.31 13.86
N GLU A 515 -3.18 -8.46 15.12
CA GLU A 515 -4.10 -8.60 16.23
C GLU A 515 -4.85 -7.29 16.54
N VAL A 516 -4.23 -6.12 16.41
CA VAL A 516 -4.91 -4.80 16.49
C VAL A 516 -5.95 -4.68 15.38
N SER A 517 -5.58 -5.07 14.16
CA SER A 517 -6.51 -5.09 13.01
C SER A 517 -7.71 -6.01 13.30
N ARG A 518 -7.45 -7.19 13.89
CA ARG A 518 -8.50 -8.12 14.34
C ARG A 518 -9.36 -7.53 15.43
N MET A 519 -8.77 -6.84 16.40
CA MET A 519 -9.51 -6.18 17.48
C MET A 519 -10.42 -5.10 16.92
N GLN A 520 -9.93 -4.20 16.06
CA GLN A 520 -10.75 -3.18 15.40
C GLN A 520 -11.90 -3.79 14.60
N MET A 521 -11.65 -4.91 13.91
CA MET A 521 -12.65 -5.68 13.18
C MET A 521 -13.76 -6.22 14.09
N LEU A 522 -13.42 -6.63 15.31
CA LEU A 522 -14.38 -7.19 16.26
C LEU A 522 -15.06 -6.15 17.15
N THR A 523 -14.48 -4.96 17.31
CA THR A 523 -14.98 -3.89 18.19
C THR A 523 -15.59 -2.74 17.38
N THR A 524 -14.74 -1.88 16.82
CA THR A 524 -15.12 -0.66 16.07
C THR A 524 -16.05 -0.98 14.89
N TYR A 525 -15.78 -2.09 14.20
CA TYR A 525 -16.58 -2.59 13.09
C TYR A 525 -17.33 -3.88 13.45
N GLY A 526 -17.47 -4.20 14.74
CA GLY A 526 -17.94 -5.50 15.20
C GLY A 526 -19.31 -5.91 14.64
N ARG A 527 -20.27 -4.97 14.59
CA ARG A 527 -21.60 -5.24 14.00
C ARG A 527 -21.54 -5.36 12.49
N THR A 528 -20.74 -4.52 11.83
CA THR A 528 -20.53 -4.58 10.38
C THR A 528 -19.84 -5.87 9.95
N TYR A 529 -18.86 -6.35 10.71
CA TYR A 529 -18.20 -7.62 10.47
C TYR A 529 -19.14 -8.81 10.69
N ARG A 530 -19.98 -8.79 11.73
CA ARG A 530 -21.03 -9.80 11.93
C ARG A 530 -22.07 -9.77 10.80
N ALA A 531 -22.48 -8.59 10.36
CA ALA A 531 -23.37 -8.41 9.21
C ALA A 531 -22.75 -8.94 7.91
N ARG A 532 -21.43 -8.83 7.74
CA ARG A 532 -20.70 -9.44 6.62
C ARG A 532 -20.81 -10.97 6.64
N TRP A 533 -20.60 -11.61 7.79
CA TRP A 533 -20.80 -13.06 7.92
C TRP A 533 -22.26 -13.49 7.70
N ALA A 534 -23.21 -12.74 8.26
CA ALA A 534 -24.63 -13.01 8.09
C ALA A 534 -25.06 -12.89 6.61
N SER A 535 -24.64 -11.81 5.93
CA SER A 535 -24.93 -11.62 4.50
C SER A 535 -24.29 -12.70 3.62
N LEU A 536 -23.08 -13.15 3.94
CA LEU A 536 -22.47 -14.29 3.23
C LEU A 536 -23.27 -15.58 3.39
N GLY A 537 -23.74 -15.87 4.62
CA GLY A 537 -24.59 -17.02 4.90
C GLY A 537 -25.95 -16.94 4.18
N ILE A 538 -26.58 -15.75 4.16
CA ILE A 538 -27.82 -15.51 3.43
C ILE A 538 -27.62 -15.69 1.92
N LEU A 539 -26.54 -15.13 1.35
CA LEU A 539 -26.19 -15.31 -0.06
C LEU A 539 -25.99 -16.78 -0.41
N ALA A 540 -25.25 -17.54 0.42
CA ALA A 540 -25.04 -18.96 0.22
C ALA A 540 -26.34 -19.76 0.30
N LEU A 541 -27.21 -19.45 1.26
CA LEU A 541 -28.53 -20.09 1.40
C LEU A 541 -29.42 -19.83 0.19
N LEU A 542 -29.53 -18.57 -0.24
CA LEU A 542 -30.36 -18.17 -1.38
C LEU A 542 -29.81 -18.74 -2.71
N ALA A 543 -28.49 -18.71 -2.90
CA ALA A 543 -27.85 -19.31 -4.07
C ALA A 543 -28.07 -20.83 -4.11
N THR A 544 -27.89 -21.52 -2.97
CA THR A 544 -28.15 -22.97 -2.87
C THR A 544 -29.63 -23.29 -3.10
N SER A 545 -30.54 -22.48 -2.55
CA SER A 545 -31.98 -22.61 -2.77
C SER A 545 -32.33 -22.46 -4.25
N SER A 546 -31.69 -21.53 -4.97
CA SER A 546 -31.90 -21.38 -6.41
C SER A 546 -31.54 -22.64 -7.21
N VAL A 547 -30.56 -23.42 -6.75
CA VAL A 547 -30.18 -24.70 -7.37
C VAL A 547 -31.10 -25.85 -6.98
N LEU A 548 -31.53 -25.91 -5.72
CA LEU A 548 -32.35 -27.02 -5.22
C LEU A 548 -33.80 -26.95 -5.68
N PHE A 549 -34.37 -25.75 -5.75
CA PHE A 549 -35.78 -25.55 -6.08
C PHE A 549 -36.00 -25.06 -7.51
N VAL A 550 -34.94 -24.63 -8.19
CA VAL A 550 -34.93 -24.21 -9.61
C VAL A 550 -36.14 -23.32 -9.93
N PRO A 551 -36.31 -22.17 -9.23
CA PRO A 551 -37.43 -21.29 -9.49
C PRO A 551 -37.39 -20.82 -10.95
N ASP A 552 -38.57 -20.64 -11.54
CA ASP A 552 -38.71 -20.31 -12.95
C ASP A 552 -39.47 -18.99 -13.18
N GLY A 553 -39.38 -18.47 -14.40
CA GLY A 553 -40.02 -17.23 -14.82
C GLY A 553 -39.62 -16.04 -13.94
N ILE A 554 -40.60 -15.22 -13.55
CA ILE A 554 -40.36 -13.99 -12.79
C ILE A 554 -39.80 -14.26 -11.40
N ALA A 555 -40.15 -15.39 -10.77
CA ALA A 555 -39.66 -15.73 -9.44
C ALA A 555 -38.14 -15.96 -9.44
N ALA A 556 -37.63 -16.58 -10.51
CA ALA A 556 -36.19 -16.77 -10.73
C ALA A 556 -35.46 -15.42 -10.82
N LEU A 557 -36.01 -14.49 -11.61
CA LEU A 557 -35.44 -13.17 -11.82
C LEU A 557 -35.44 -12.31 -10.56
N VAL A 558 -36.52 -12.36 -9.79
CA VAL A 558 -36.61 -11.66 -8.50
C VAL A 558 -35.55 -12.20 -7.53
N LEU A 559 -35.41 -13.53 -7.42
CA LEU A 559 -34.39 -14.13 -6.56
C LEU A 559 -32.97 -13.73 -6.98
N TRP A 560 -32.67 -13.77 -8.28
CA TRP A 560 -31.35 -13.38 -8.81
C TRP A 560 -31.09 -11.87 -8.68
N GLY A 561 -32.12 -11.03 -8.82
CA GLY A 561 -32.02 -9.61 -8.56
C GLY A 561 -31.71 -9.31 -7.09
N ILE A 562 -32.37 -10.01 -6.16
CA ILE A 562 -32.08 -9.92 -4.72
C ILE A 562 -30.63 -10.37 -4.45
N LEU A 563 -30.21 -11.51 -4.99
CA LEU A 563 -28.83 -11.99 -4.87
C LEU A 563 -27.82 -10.96 -5.40
N ALA A 564 -28.06 -10.37 -6.57
CA ALA A 564 -27.19 -9.36 -7.17
C ALA A 564 -27.02 -8.12 -6.28
N VAL A 565 -28.12 -7.57 -5.77
CA VAL A 565 -28.09 -6.40 -4.87
C VAL A 565 -27.39 -6.73 -3.55
N LEU A 566 -27.74 -7.86 -2.93
CA LEU A 566 -27.12 -8.28 -1.66
C LEU A 566 -25.62 -8.54 -1.84
N ALA A 567 -25.21 -9.18 -2.94
CA ALA A 567 -23.81 -9.45 -3.24
C ALA A 567 -23.03 -8.15 -3.50
N LEU A 568 -23.60 -7.20 -4.25
CA LEU A 568 -22.95 -5.91 -4.49
C LEU A 568 -22.70 -5.16 -3.18
N VAL A 569 -23.68 -5.12 -2.28
CA VAL A 569 -23.53 -4.52 -0.95
C VAL A 569 -22.50 -5.29 -0.13
N HIS A 570 -22.55 -6.62 -0.11
CA HIS A 570 -21.61 -7.48 0.60
C HIS A 570 -20.16 -7.23 0.15
N GLU A 571 -19.91 -7.22 -1.17
CA GLU A 571 -18.59 -7.00 -1.75
C GLU A 571 -18.08 -5.58 -1.50
N THR A 572 -18.96 -4.58 -1.60
CA THR A 572 -18.59 -3.18 -1.33
C THR A 572 -18.18 -2.97 0.12
N VAL A 573 -18.99 -3.46 1.07
CA VAL A 573 -18.67 -3.38 2.51
C VAL A 573 -17.42 -4.20 2.83
N GLY A 574 -17.30 -5.41 2.26
CA GLY A 574 -16.12 -6.26 2.44
C GLY A 574 -14.83 -5.61 1.94
N ARG A 575 -14.90 -4.89 0.81
CA ARG A 575 -13.79 -4.16 0.23
C ARG A 575 -13.47 -2.87 1.00
N ALA A 576 -14.47 -2.16 1.52
CA ALA A 576 -14.25 -1.02 2.41
C ALA A 576 -13.54 -1.45 3.70
N LEU A 577 -14.03 -2.52 4.35
CA LEU A 577 -13.38 -3.13 5.52
C LEU A 577 -11.93 -3.51 5.24
N PHE A 578 -11.64 -4.04 4.04
CA PHE A 578 -10.29 -4.38 3.64
C PHE A 578 -9.32 -3.18 3.74
N TYR A 579 -9.73 -1.97 3.37
CA TYR A 579 -8.86 -0.78 3.42
C TYR A 579 -8.82 -0.10 4.79
N VAL A 580 -9.87 -0.18 5.61
CA VAL A 580 -9.92 0.54 6.90
C VAL A 580 -9.39 -0.26 8.08
N LEU A 581 -9.35 -1.60 7.97
CA LEU A 581 -8.88 -2.47 9.06
C LEU A 581 -7.37 -2.63 9.11
N VAL A 582 -6.63 -2.14 8.11
CA VAL A 582 -5.18 -2.37 8.06
C VAL A 582 -4.45 -1.51 9.09
N THR A 583 -3.92 -2.14 10.13
CA THR A 583 -2.98 -1.48 11.04
C THR A 583 -1.55 -1.60 10.48
N PRO A 584 -0.87 -0.48 10.22
CA PRO A 584 0.48 -0.51 9.67
C PRO A 584 1.54 -0.82 10.72
N THR A 585 2.56 -1.62 10.38
CA THR A 585 3.79 -1.62 11.17
C THR A 585 4.38 -0.22 11.09
N THR A 586 4.42 0.46 12.23
CA THR A 586 4.86 1.85 12.34
C THR A 586 5.57 2.05 13.64
N MET A 587 6.55 2.96 13.61
CA MET A 587 7.11 3.55 14.81
C MET A 587 5.99 4.13 15.69
N PRO A 588 6.16 4.15 17.02
CA PRO A 588 5.30 4.92 17.92
C PRO A 588 5.17 6.34 17.39
N GLY A 589 3.94 6.79 17.21
CA GLY A 589 3.64 8.11 16.67
C GLY A 589 4.19 9.22 17.58
N ALA A 590 4.54 10.34 16.96
CA ALA A 590 4.65 11.60 17.69
C ALA A 590 3.22 12.03 18.05
N PHE A 591 3.03 12.65 19.21
CA PHE A 591 1.71 13.03 19.72
C PHE A 591 0.84 13.78 18.67
N PHE A 592 1.46 14.66 17.88
CA PHE A 592 0.82 15.48 16.84
C PHE A 592 0.82 14.85 15.43
N TRP A 593 1.74 13.94 15.12
CA TRP A 593 1.99 13.48 13.74
C TRP A 593 1.66 12.00 13.54
N ASN A 594 0.93 11.69 12.45
CA ASN A 594 0.41 10.35 12.16
C ASN A 594 -0.56 9.81 13.24
N ASN A 595 -1.02 10.67 14.15
CA ASN A 595 -2.09 10.35 15.07
C ASN A 595 -3.43 10.63 14.37
N LYS A 596 -4.03 9.59 13.78
CA LYS A 596 -5.28 9.74 13.02
C LYS A 596 -6.44 10.24 13.86
N TYR A 597 -6.46 9.89 15.15
CA TYR A 597 -7.46 10.39 16.08
C TYR A 597 -7.32 11.90 16.26
N PHE A 598 -6.09 12.39 16.49
CA PHE A 598 -5.82 13.82 16.57
C PHE A 598 -6.11 14.55 15.25
N GLU A 599 -5.68 14.02 14.11
CA GLU A 599 -5.97 14.62 12.80
C GLU A 599 -7.48 14.77 12.56
N GLN A 600 -8.26 13.73 12.88
CA GLN A 600 -9.72 13.76 12.75
C GLN A 600 -10.35 14.76 13.72
N HIS A 601 -9.93 14.76 14.99
CA HIS A 601 -10.38 15.72 15.98
C HIS A 601 -10.06 17.16 15.56
N ALA A 602 -8.84 17.40 15.06
CA ALA A 602 -8.41 18.70 14.62
C ALA A 602 -9.23 19.22 13.44
N ARG A 603 -9.58 18.35 12.48
CA ARG A 603 -10.49 18.70 11.38
C ARG A 603 -11.91 18.97 11.88
N ALA A 604 -12.45 18.09 12.73
CA ALA A 604 -13.82 18.20 13.24
C ALA A 604 -14.06 19.45 14.10
N THR A 605 -13.02 19.92 14.80
CA THR A 605 -13.08 21.11 15.67
C THR A 605 -12.65 22.40 14.98
N GLY A 606 -12.19 22.33 13.72
CA GLY A 606 -11.61 23.47 13.00
C GLY A 606 -10.18 23.83 13.39
N LEU A 607 -9.57 23.13 14.35
CA LEU A 607 -8.14 23.31 14.71
C LEU A 607 -7.22 23.09 13.51
N ALA A 608 -7.59 22.26 12.53
CA ALA A 608 -6.82 22.06 11.31
C ALA A 608 -6.65 23.32 10.44
N HIS A 609 -7.44 24.37 10.66
CA HIS A 609 -7.24 25.67 10.01
C HIS A 609 -6.11 26.50 10.63
N MET A 610 -5.61 26.11 11.80
CA MET A 610 -4.45 26.72 12.45
C MET A 610 -3.19 26.04 11.94
N PRO A 611 -2.30 26.72 11.18
CA PRO A 611 -1.10 26.10 10.62
C PRO A 611 -0.21 25.44 11.69
N GLN A 612 -0.22 25.97 12.92
CA GLN A 612 0.56 25.45 14.05
C GLN A 612 0.13 24.04 14.48
N VAL A 613 -1.09 23.61 14.14
CA VAL A 613 -1.62 22.28 14.48
C VAL A 613 -1.04 21.19 13.58
N GLY A 614 -0.49 21.56 12.42
CA GLY A 614 0.21 20.64 11.53
C GLY A 614 -0.67 19.58 10.87
N VAL A 615 -1.98 19.85 10.77
CA VAL A 615 -2.97 18.98 10.13
C VAL A 615 -3.51 19.71 8.92
N ALA A 616 -3.41 19.10 7.74
CA ALA A 616 -4.05 19.65 6.54
C ALA A 616 -5.59 19.69 6.74
N PRO A 617 -6.25 20.84 6.56
CA PRO A 617 -7.69 20.97 6.73
C PRO A 617 -8.43 20.18 5.66
N GLU A 618 -7.90 20.18 4.43
CA GLU A 618 -8.44 19.40 3.33
C GLU A 618 -7.88 17.97 3.33
N THR A 619 -8.74 17.02 2.96
CA THR A 619 -8.36 15.66 2.61
C THR A 619 -8.45 15.51 1.10
N HIS A 620 -7.41 14.94 0.47
CA HIS A 620 -7.46 14.55 -0.94
C HIS A 620 -8.29 13.29 -1.14
#